data_AF-A0A536EJD6-F1
#
_entry.id   AF-A0A536EJD6-F1
#
_cell.length_a   1.000
_cell.length_b   1.000
_cell.length_c   1.000
_cell.angle_alpha   90.00
_cell.angle_beta   90.00
_cell.angle_gamma   90.00
#
_symmetry.space_group_name_H-M   'P 1'
#
loop_
_entity.id
_entity.type
_entity.pdbx_description
1 polymer ?
#
loop_
_entity_poly.entity_id
_entity_poly.type
_entity_poly.pdbx_seq_one_letter_code
_entity_poly.pdbx_strand_id
1 'polypeptide(L)'
;MAAILILTVVVFVGLVTIGRVSTLNRENFQLVAGMNRLRRAYLEAYPDVEPYFVAGSHDDLRGFQLTMNLPGFAKPSSPMTMMTQGLQTLPAMLGVIVSLVAGLLGALVATSFGASSATSVVVAAVIFFLLNVLLAAVSQRAFFEFVRTMPARFPSPSGPPA
;
A
#
# COMPACT_ATOMS: atom_id res chain seq x y z
N MET A 1 5.98 -5.40 -33.27
CA MET A 1 4.89 -6.36 -32.96
C MET A 1 5.19 -7.21 -31.73
N ALA A 2 6.34 -7.90 -31.64
CA ALA A 2 6.69 -8.68 -30.44
C ALA A 2 6.65 -7.88 -29.12
N ALA A 3 7.08 -6.61 -29.14
CA ALA A 3 7.05 -5.73 -27.97
C ALA A 3 5.64 -5.52 -27.39
N ILE A 4 4.60 -5.45 -28.22
CA ILE A 4 3.20 -5.25 -27.77
C ILE A 4 2.74 -6.47 -26.97
N LEU A 5 3.03 -7.68 -27.47
CA LEU A 5 2.70 -8.93 -26.77
C LEU A 5 3.42 -9.02 -25.43
N ILE A 6 4.73 -8.76 -25.41
CA ILE A 6 5.54 -8.81 -24.19
C ILE A 6 5.03 -7.78 -23.16
N LEU A 7 4.81 -6.53 -23.58
CA LEU A 7 4.33 -5.48 -22.68
C LEU A 7 2.93 -5.77 -22.15
N THR A 8 2.05 -6.37 -22.95
CA THR A 8 0.71 -6.79 -22.50
C THR A 8 0.83 -7.80 -21.37
N VAL A 9 1.70 -8.81 -21.52
CA VAL A 9 1.96 -9.80 -20.47
C VAL A 9 2.58 -9.13 -19.24
N VAL A 10 3.53 -8.21 -19.40
CA VAL A 10 4.17 -7.49 -18.29
C VAL A 10 3.14 -6.67 -17.50
N VAL A 11 2.24 -5.95 -18.17
CA VAL A 11 1.17 -5.19 -17.51
C VAL A 11 0.24 -6.14 -16.75
N PHE A 12 -0.16 -7.25 -17.37
CA PHE A 12 -1.01 -8.25 -16.73
C PHE A 12 -0.36 -8.83 -15.46
N VAL A 13 0.89 -9.30 -15.56
CA VAL A 13 1.64 -9.83 -14.41
C VAL A 13 1.82 -8.76 -13.33
N GLY A 14 2.07 -7.51 -13.72
CA GLY A 14 2.17 -6.37 -12.81
C GLY A 14 0.88 -6.15 -12.01
N LEU A 15 -0.28 -6.17 -12.66
CA LEU A 15 -1.58 -6.03 -12.00
C LEU A 15 -1.86 -7.18 -11.02
N VAL A 16 -1.56 -8.42 -11.40
CA VAL A 16 -1.69 -9.60 -10.52
C VAL A 16 -0.77 -9.47 -9.30
N THR A 17 0.46 -9.00 -9.53
CA THR A 17 1.46 -8.81 -8.46
C THR A 17 0.98 -7.78 -7.44
N ILE A 18 0.43 -6.64 -7.89
CA ILE A 18 -0.14 -5.62 -7.00
C ILE A 18 -1.23 -6.21 -6.10
N GLY A 19 -2.14 -7.02 -6.67
CA GLY A 19 -3.18 -7.71 -5.91
C GLY A 19 -2.62 -8.69 -4.86
N ARG A 20 -1.57 -9.44 -5.22
CA ARG A 20 -0.95 -10.39 -4.29
C ARG A 20 -0.21 -9.68 -3.16
N VAL A 21 0.59 -8.67 -3.46
CA VAL A 21 1.29 -7.86 -2.44
C VAL A 21 0.28 -7.19 -1.51
N SER A 22 -0.84 -6.69 -2.03
CA SER A 22 -1.90 -6.11 -1.20
C SER A 22 -2.52 -7.14 -0.24
N THR A 23 -2.66 -8.39 -0.68
CA THR A 23 -3.15 -9.47 0.19
C THR A 23 -2.14 -9.86 1.25
N LEU A 24 -0.85 -10.00 0.87
CA LEU A 24 0.24 -10.25 1.81
C LEU A 24 0.35 -9.15 2.87
N ASN A 25 0.15 -7.89 2.48
CA ASN A 25 0.15 -6.78 3.44
C ASN A 25 -0.98 -6.90 4.47
N ARG A 26 -2.17 -7.36 4.05
CA ARG A 26 -3.29 -7.62 4.97
C ARG A 26 -2.96 -8.77 5.93
N GLU A 27 -2.41 -9.86 5.42
CA GLU A 27 -1.98 -11.00 6.24
C GLU A 27 -0.91 -10.57 7.25
N ASN A 28 0.12 -9.82 6.82
CA ASN A 28 1.15 -9.26 7.70
C ASN A 28 0.56 -8.38 8.81
N PHE A 29 -0.44 -7.56 8.48
CA PHE A 29 -1.11 -6.73 9.49
C PHE A 29 -1.82 -7.58 10.55
N GLN A 30 -2.52 -8.64 10.14
CA GLN A 30 -3.19 -9.56 11.07
C GLN A 30 -2.17 -10.29 11.96
N LEU A 31 -1.04 -10.73 11.38
CA LEU A 31 0.04 -11.38 12.12
C LEU A 31 0.65 -10.45 13.16
N VAL A 32 0.91 -9.19 12.81
CA VAL A 32 1.42 -8.19 13.76
C VAL A 32 0.43 -7.92 14.88
N ALA A 33 -0.87 -7.77 14.57
CA ALA A 33 -1.90 -7.64 15.59
C ALA A 33 -1.94 -8.87 16.52
N GLY A 34 -1.78 -10.09 15.98
CA GLY A 34 -1.67 -11.31 16.78
C GLY A 34 -0.43 -11.33 17.68
N MET A 35 0.73 -10.88 17.19
CA MET A 35 1.95 -10.78 17.98
C MET A 35 1.82 -9.76 19.12
N ASN A 36 1.14 -8.65 18.88
CA ASN A 36 0.90 -7.63 19.90
C ASN A 36 -0.02 -8.17 21.02
N ARG A 37 -1.04 -8.99 20.69
CA ARG A 37 -1.87 -9.73 21.68
C ARG A 37 -1.04 -10.61 22.58
N LEU A 38 -0.16 -11.41 21.97
CA LEU A 38 0.70 -12.32 22.72
C LEU A 38 1.66 -11.52 23.60
N ARG A 39 2.28 -10.46 23.09
CA ARG A 39 3.16 -9.58 23.86
C ARG A 39 2.45 -9.02 25.09
N ARG A 40 1.20 -8.58 24.94
CA ARG A 40 0.40 -8.11 26.06
C ARG A 40 0.15 -9.21 27.10
N ALA A 41 -0.23 -10.41 26.66
CA ALA A 41 -0.42 -11.55 27.58
C ALA A 41 0.88 -11.91 28.32
N TYR A 42 2.04 -11.81 27.67
CA TYR A 42 3.35 -12.02 28.31
C TYR A 42 3.67 -10.93 29.33
N LEU A 43 3.37 -9.66 29.02
CA LEU A 43 3.57 -8.54 29.96
C LEU A 43 2.66 -8.66 31.19
N GLU A 44 1.42 -9.13 31.01
CA GLU A 44 0.50 -9.38 32.12
C GLU A 44 1.02 -10.51 33.05
N ALA A 45 1.76 -11.48 32.52
CA ALA A 45 2.37 -12.55 33.31
C ALA A 45 3.71 -12.14 33.95
N TYR A 46 4.54 -11.37 33.24
CA TYR A 46 5.88 -10.97 33.66
C TYR A 46 6.14 -9.49 33.30
N PRO A 47 5.87 -8.54 34.20
CA PRO A 47 6.04 -7.13 33.90
C PRO A 47 7.52 -6.73 33.69
N ASP A 48 8.44 -7.44 34.34
CA ASP A 48 9.88 -7.12 34.29
C ASP A 48 10.51 -7.27 32.89
N VAL A 49 9.81 -7.94 31.95
CA VAL A 49 10.31 -8.10 30.58
C VAL A 49 9.96 -6.93 29.64
N GLU A 50 9.20 -5.94 30.11
CA GLU A 50 8.84 -4.74 29.33
C GLU A 50 10.02 -4.03 28.68
N PRO A 51 11.16 -3.80 29.35
CA PRO A 51 12.30 -3.10 28.75
C PRO A 51 12.96 -3.83 27.57
N TYR A 52 12.69 -5.13 27.40
CA TYR A 52 13.28 -5.95 26.34
C TYR A 52 12.43 -5.98 25.06
N PHE A 53 11.18 -5.48 25.10
CA PHE A 53 10.34 -5.42 23.91
C PHE A 53 10.63 -4.18 23.08
N VAL A 54 11.00 -4.39 21.82
CA VAL A 54 11.26 -3.33 20.83
C VAL A 54 9.98 -2.85 20.12
N ALA A 55 8.88 -3.59 20.26
CA ALA A 55 7.62 -3.39 19.54
C ALA A 55 6.45 -3.11 20.49
N GLY A 56 5.43 -2.38 20.02
CA GLY A 56 4.28 -1.96 20.82
C GLY A 56 3.39 -3.13 21.29
N SER A 57 2.66 -2.93 22.39
CA SER A 57 1.79 -3.94 23.04
C SER A 57 0.29 -3.82 22.71
N HIS A 58 -0.06 -2.94 21.76
CA HIS A 58 -1.45 -2.66 21.37
C HIS A 58 -1.78 -3.23 19.98
N ASP A 59 -3.00 -3.71 19.77
CA ASP A 59 -3.38 -4.43 18.53
C ASP A 59 -4.04 -3.55 17.47
N ASP A 60 -4.08 -2.26 17.71
CA ASP A 60 -4.73 -1.31 16.84
C ASP A 60 -3.77 -0.80 15.76
N LEU A 61 -4.33 -0.01 14.84
CA LEU A 61 -3.56 0.63 13.77
C LEU A 61 -2.36 1.42 14.32
N ARG A 62 -2.51 2.02 15.51
CA ARG A 62 -1.45 2.75 16.20
C ARG A 62 -0.35 1.83 16.72
N GLY A 63 -0.70 0.68 17.30
CA GLY A 63 0.24 -0.36 17.69
C GLY A 63 1.02 -0.97 16.52
N PHE A 64 0.37 -1.18 15.37
CA PHE A 64 1.06 -1.59 14.14
C PHE A 64 2.08 -0.53 13.67
N GLN A 65 1.69 0.75 13.68
CA GLN A 65 2.55 1.86 13.27
C GLN A 65 3.79 2.00 14.18
N LEU A 66 3.62 1.79 15.49
CA LEU A 66 4.70 1.77 16.46
C LEU A 66 5.63 0.56 16.26
N THR A 67 5.07 -0.65 16.07
CA THR A 67 5.85 -1.87 15.82
C THR A 67 6.65 -1.81 14.52
N MET A 68 6.12 -1.19 13.47
CA MET A 68 6.83 -1.07 12.20
C MET A 68 7.71 0.18 12.10
N ASN A 69 7.78 1.00 13.16
CA ASN A 69 8.48 2.29 13.16
C ASN A 69 8.10 3.13 11.93
N LEU A 70 6.80 3.28 11.68
CA LEU A 70 6.26 4.20 10.67
C LEU A 70 5.87 5.52 11.36
N PRO A 71 6.82 6.46 11.57
CA PRO A 71 6.57 7.72 12.29
C PRO A 71 5.52 8.62 11.63
N GLY A 72 5.18 8.36 10.36
CA GLY A 72 4.31 9.20 9.56
C GLY A 72 2.80 9.09 9.82
N PHE A 73 2.32 7.97 10.34
CA PHE A 73 0.88 7.73 10.45
C PHE A 73 0.25 8.17 11.79
N ALA A 74 1.07 8.61 12.76
CA ALA A 74 0.61 8.98 14.10
C ALA A 74 -0.28 10.25 14.12
N LYS A 75 -0.20 11.08 13.08
CA LYS A 75 -1.09 12.23 12.82
C LYS A 75 -0.88 12.66 11.36
N PRO A 76 -1.69 12.20 10.39
CA PRO A 76 -1.72 12.88 9.12
C PRO A 76 -2.39 14.23 9.35
N SER A 77 -1.60 15.28 9.55
CA SER A 77 -2.09 16.66 9.68
C SER A 77 -2.66 17.18 8.35
N SER A 78 -2.39 16.49 7.24
CA SER A 78 -2.89 16.85 5.91
C SER A 78 -3.12 15.61 5.03
N PRO A 79 -4.17 15.58 4.20
CA PRO A 79 -4.40 14.53 3.20
C PRO A 79 -3.21 14.36 2.23
N MET A 80 -2.42 15.42 2.03
CA MET A 80 -1.21 15.38 1.21
C MET A 80 -0.10 14.54 1.84
N THR A 81 0.01 14.53 3.17
CA THR A 81 0.96 13.71 3.93
C THR A 81 0.57 12.22 3.89
N MET A 82 -0.73 11.90 3.87
CA MET A 82 -1.20 10.52 3.64
C MET A 82 -0.89 10.02 2.23
N MET A 83 -0.99 10.90 1.23
CA MET A 83 -0.63 10.57 -0.15
C MET A 83 0.87 10.29 -0.30
N THR A 84 1.74 11.13 0.27
CA THR A 84 3.20 10.95 0.16
C THR A 84 3.70 9.72 0.92
N GLN A 85 3.09 9.39 2.06
CA GLN A 85 3.41 8.14 2.78
C GLN A 85 2.84 6.91 2.09
N GLY A 86 1.64 7.01 1.49
CA GLY A 86 1.07 5.96 0.66
C GLY A 86 1.91 5.64 -0.56
N LEU A 87 2.52 6.66 -1.19
CA LEU A 87 3.44 6.50 -2.32
C LEU A 87 4.72 5.72 -1.96
N GLN A 88 5.17 5.79 -0.71
CA GLN A 88 6.36 5.04 -0.24
C GLN A 88 6.07 3.57 0.07
N THR A 89 4.81 3.13 -0.04
CA THR A 89 4.48 1.73 0.16
C THR A 89 4.83 0.90 -1.09
N LEU A 90 5.33 -0.32 -0.88
CA LEU A 90 5.66 -1.26 -1.96
C LEU A 90 4.56 -1.40 -3.05
N PRO A 91 3.26 -1.47 -2.73
CA PRO A 91 2.21 -1.55 -3.74
C PRO A 91 2.07 -0.29 -4.60
N ALA A 92 2.27 0.90 -4.01
CA ALA A 92 2.08 2.16 -4.73
C ALA A 92 3.19 2.38 -5.77
N MET A 93 4.45 2.10 -5.41
CA MET A 93 5.57 2.15 -6.35
C MET A 93 5.40 1.15 -7.49
N LEU A 94 4.94 -0.07 -7.20
CA LEU A 94 4.57 -1.03 -8.24
C LEU A 94 3.45 -0.51 -9.14
N GLY A 95 2.43 0.14 -8.57
CA GLY A 95 1.35 0.77 -9.33
C GLY A 95 1.85 1.82 -10.32
N VAL A 96 2.80 2.66 -9.92
CA VAL A 96 3.45 3.67 -10.81
C VAL A 96 4.20 3.01 -11.96
N ILE A 97 4.96 1.94 -11.68
CA ILE A 97 5.71 1.22 -12.70
C ILE A 97 4.74 0.57 -13.69
N VAL A 98 3.71 -0.13 -13.20
CA VAL A 98 2.71 -0.80 -14.04
C VAL A 98 1.93 0.20 -14.89
N SER A 99 1.54 1.35 -14.33
CA SER A 99 0.87 2.41 -15.09
C SER A 99 1.77 3.02 -16.16
N LEU A 100 3.07 3.15 -15.89
CA LEU A 100 4.03 3.66 -16.87
C LEU A 100 4.17 2.68 -18.04
N VAL A 101 4.34 1.40 -17.74
CA VAL A 101 4.43 0.34 -18.76
C VAL A 101 3.13 0.24 -19.58
N ALA A 102 1.97 0.38 -18.94
CA ALA A 102 0.68 0.42 -19.63
C ALA A 102 0.54 1.64 -20.55
N GLY A 103 1.03 2.81 -20.13
CA GLY A 103 1.11 4.00 -20.97
C GLY A 103 1.98 3.78 -22.20
N LEU A 104 3.17 3.20 -22.02
CA LEU A 104 4.07 2.84 -23.13
C LEU A 104 3.45 1.84 -24.11
N LEU A 105 2.74 0.83 -23.60
CA LEU A 105 1.97 -0.11 -24.41
C LEU A 105 0.91 0.63 -25.25
N GLY A 106 0.16 1.56 -24.63
CA GLY A 106 -0.82 2.38 -25.33
C GLY A 106 -0.21 3.25 -26.43
N ALA A 107 0.94 3.88 -26.18
CA ALA A 107 1.68 4.63 -27.19
C ALA A 107 2.07 3.75 -28.39
N LEU A 108 2.59 2.54 -28.13
CA LEU A 108 2.99 1.58 -29.18
C LEU A 108 1.80 1.07 -29.99
N VAL A 109 0.65 0.88 -29.34
CA VAL A 109 -0.59 0.53 -30.06
C VAL A 109 -1.03 1.72 -30.92
N ALA A 110 -1.02 2.95 -30.40
CA ALA A 110 -1.39 4.14 -31.18
C ALA A 110 -0.49 4.33 -32.41
N THR A 111 0.83 4.17 -32.27
CA THR A 111 1.74 4.27 -33.42
C THR A 111 1.51 3.16 -34.45
N SER A 112 1.08 1.97 -34.03
CA SER A 112 0.75 0.88 -34.96
C SER A 112 -0.46 1.18 -35.84
N PHE A 113 -1.35 2.10 -35.42
CA PHE A 113 -2.47 2.61 -36.21
C PHE A 113 -2.14 3.90 -36.98
N GLY A 114 -0.87 4.30 -37.04
CA GLY A 114 -0.44 5.49 -37.79
C GLY A 114 -0.59 6.81 -37.03
N ALA A 115 -0.77 6.79 -35.71
CA ALA A 115 -0.80 8.01 -34.91
C ALA A 115 0.53 8.78 -34.98
N SER A 116 0.46 10.10 -34.93
CA SER A 116 1.65 10.96 -34.85
C SER A 116 2.35 10.82 -33.50
N SER A 117 3.64 11.15 -33.44
CA SER A 117 4.43 11.11 -32.19
C SER A 117 3.77 11.90 -31.04
N ALA A 118 3.25 13.10 -31.34
CA ALA A 118 2.54 13.90 -30.35
C ALA A 118 1.29 13.20 -29.80
N THR A 119 0.50 12.57 -30.68
CA THR A 119 -0.71 11.84 -30.28
C THR A 119 -0.36 10.63 -29.41
N SER A 120 0.67 9.88 -29.76
CA SER A 120 1.11 8.71 -28.98
C SER A 120 1.60 9.09 -27.58
N VAL A 121 2.30 10.22 -27.44
CA VAL A 121 2.71 10.75 -26.12
C VAL A 121 1.49 11.11 -25.26
N VAL A 122 0.48 11.76 -25.86
CA VAL A 122 -0.77 12.08 -25.16
C VAL A 122 -1.49 10.82 -24.72
N VAL A 123 -1.61 9.82 -25.58
CA VAL A 123 -2.21 8.51 -25.25
C VAL A 123 -1.48 7.84 -24.09
N ALA A 124 -0.15 7.82 -24.13
CA ALA A 124 0.66 7.24 -23.05
C ALA A 124 0.45 7.96 -21.72
N ALA A 125 0.46 9.29 -21.73
CA ALA A 125 0.23 10.11 -20.54
C ALA A 125 -1.17 9.86 -19.97
N VAL A 126 -2.20 9.87 -20.81
CA VAL A 126 -3.59 9.64 -20.37
C VAL A 126 -3.74 8.26 -19.73
N ILE A 127 -3.23 7.19 -20.37
CA ILE A 127 -3.29 5.83 -19.82
C ILE A 127 -2.51 5.73 -18.51
N PHE A 128 -1.31 6.32 -18.45
CA PHE A 128 -0.52 6.37 -17.23
C PHE A 128 -1.30 7.01 -16.08
N PHE A 129 -1.82 8.22 -16.29
CA PHE A 129 -2.52 8.96 -15.23
C PHE A 129 -3.81 8.25 -14.80
N LEU A 130 -4.62 7.78 -15.76
CA LEU A 130 -5.88 7.08 -15.44
C LEU A 130 -5.63 5.79 -14.68
N LEU A 131 -4.68 4.96 -15.14
CA LEU A 131 -4.39 3.69 -14.47
C LEU A 131 -3.79 3.93 -13.07
N ASN A 132 -2.90 4.92 -12.94
CA ASN A 132 -2.28 5.25 -11.66
C ASN A 132 -3.32 5.72 -10.63
N VAL A 133 -4.20 6.65 -11.03
CA VAL A 133 -5.28 7.15 -10.17
C VAL A 133 -6.24 6.02 -9.81
N LEU A 134 -6.60 5.16 -10.75
CA LEU A 134 -7.46 4.01 -10.50
C LEU A 134 -6.83 3.05 -9.47
N LEU A 135 -5.57 2.65 -9.67
CA LEU A 135 -4.87 1.75 -8.77
C LEU A 135 -4.71 2.37 -7.37
N ALA A 136 -4.40 3.65 -7.28
CA ALA A 136 -4.31 4.37 -6.02
C ALA A 136 -5.65 4.40 -5.30
N ALA A 137 -6.74 4.74 -6.00
CA ALA A 137 -8.08 4.82 -5.43
C ALA A 137 -8.58 3.44 -4.94
N VAL A 138 -8.37 2.38 -5.74
CA VAL A 138 -8.73 1.01 -5.36
C VAL A 138 -7.93 0.55 -4.14
N SER A 139 -6.62 0.80 -4.13
CA SER A 139 -5.75 0.40 -3.02
C SER A 139 -6.08 1.13 -1.72
N GLN A 140 -6.36 2.44 -1.80
CA GLN A 140 -6.78 3.23 -0.65
C GLN A 140 -8.13 2.75 -0.11
N ARG A 141 -9.13 2.55 -0.97
CA ARG A 141 -10.44 2.03 -0.55
C ARG A 141 -10.32 0.67 0.14
N ALA A 142 -9.59 -0.26 -0.48
CA ALA A 142 -9.37 -1.59 0.09
C ALA A 142 -8.65 -1.54 1.45
N PHE A 143 -7.70 -0.63 1.62
CA PHE A 143 -7.02 -0.42 2.90
C PHE A 143 -7.97 0.14 3.97
N PHE A 144 -8.74 1.17 3.66
CA PHE A 144 -9.69 1.75 4.62
C PHE A 144 -10.81 0.79 5.01
N GLU A 145 -11.33 0.00 4.07
CA GLU A 145 -12.28 -1.07 4.38
C GLU A 145 -11.66 -2.12 5.30
N PHE A 146 -10.45 -2.58 4.99
CA PHE A 146 -9.74 -3.54 5.82
C PHE A 146 -9.55 -3.04 7.26
N VAL A 147 -9.06 -1.81 7.43
CA VAL A 147 -8.88 -1.19 8.76
C VAL A 147 -10.20 -1.10 9.52
N ARG A 148 -11.32 -0.77 8.85
CA ARG A 148 -12.65 -0.71 9.49
C ARG A 148 -13.16 -2.07 9.95
N THR A 149 -12.83 -3.13 9.23
CA THR A 149 -13.29 -4.49 9.53
C THR A 149 -12.48 -5.21 10.61
N MET A 150 -11.39 -4.60 11.12
CA MET A 150 -10.54 -5.24 12.10
C MET A 150 -11.01 -5.00 13.54
N PRO A 151 -11.51 -6.02 14.26
CA PRO A 151 -11.83 -5.88 15.67
C PRO A 151 -10.53 -5.81 16.51
N ALA A 152 -10.20 -4.62 16.98
CA ALA A 152 -9.15 -4.42 17.98
C ALA A 152 -9.63 -4.94 19.35
N ARG A 153 -9.01 -6.01 19.85
CA ARG A 153 -9.29 -6.54 21.20
C ARG A 153 -8.64 -5.70 22.30
N PHE A 154 -7.45 -5.16 22.03
CA PHE A 154 -6.71 -4.29 22.95
C PHE A 154 -6.34 -2.97 22.26
N PRO A 155 -7.27 -2.00 22.19
CA PRO A 155 -7.02 -0.70 21.55
C PRO A 155 -6.04 0.15 22.36
N SER A 156 -5.28 1.03 21.69
CA SER A 156 -4.47 2.03 22.38
C SER A 156 -5.33 3.10 23.06
N PRO A 157 -4.87 3.73 24.16
CA PRO A 157 -5.60 4.79 24.83
C PRO A 157 -5.89 5.96 23.87
N SER A 158 -7.12 6.44 23.86
CA SER A 158 -7.52 7.65 23.14
C SER A 158 -7.02 8.90 23.87
N GLY A 159 -5.72 9.18 23.78
CA GLY A 159 -5.09 10.38 24.34
C GLY A 159 -3.62 10.56 23.90
N PRO A 160 -3.10 11.80 23.85
CA PRO A 160 -1.66 12.02 23.77
C PRO A 160 -0.99 11.53 25.08
N PRO A 161 0.25 11.01 25.02
CA PRO A 161 0.99 10.67 26.22
C PRO A 161 1.12 11.92 27.10
N ALA A 162 0.81 11.76 28.39
CA ALA A 162 1.08 12.76 29.42
C ALA A 162 2.58 12.92 29.64
#